data_AF-A0A3C1TN25-F1
#
_entry.id   AF-A0A3C1TN25-F1
#
_cell.length_a   1.000
_cell.length_b   1.000
_cell.length_c   1.000
_cell.angle_alpha   90.00
_cell.angle_beta   90.00
_cell.angle_gamma   90.00
#
_symmetry.space_group_name_H-M   'P 1'
#
loop_
_entity.id
_entity.type
_entity.pdbx_description
1 polymer ?
#
loop_
_entity_poly.entity_id
_entity_poly.type
_entity_poly.pdbx_seq_one_letter_code
_entity_poly.pdbx_strand_id
1 'polypeptide(L)'
;MSSDENYLLVKEALLGHIRELFEEIESEVARFHEEKFAMLEDALEGASDTEELQVAFAQWFNDHADDLDLGYELEEIWNNALDDLDVDM
;
A
#
# COMPACT_ATOMS: atom_id res chain seq x y z
N MET A 1 2.95 -8.54 19.90
CA MET A 1 3.18 -7.24 19.27
C MET A 1 2.19 -6.26 19.88
N SER A 2 2.65 -5.07 20.26
CA SER A 2 1.79 -3.97 20.69
C SER A 2 1.02 -3.40 19.49
N SER A 3 -0.12 -2.73 19.68
CA SER A 3 -0.90 -2.16 18.56
C SER A 3 -0.07 -1.21 17.70
N ASP A 4 0.83 -0.42 18.30
CA ASP A 4 1.76 0.45 17.57
C ASP A 4 2.79 -0.32 16.72
N GLU A 5 3.30 -1.43 17.23
CA GLU A 5 4.25 -2.27 16.49
C GLU A 5 3.56 -2.96 15.31
N ASN A 6 2.32 -3.40 15.50
CA ASN A 6 1.51 -3.99 14.42
C ASN A 6 1.15 -2.96 13.35
N TYR A 7 0.80 -1.73 13.76
CA TYR A 7 0.54 -0.62 12.85
C TYR A 7 1.76 -0.32 11.95
N LEU A 8 2.95 -0.18 12.55
CA LEU A 8 4.17 0.12 11.80
C LEU A 8 4.51 -1.00 10.82
N LEU A 9 4.40 -2.26 11.25
CA LEU A 9 4.67 -3.41 10.38
C LEU A 9 3.71 -3.46 9.18
N VAL A 10 2.40 -3.31 9.42
CA VAL A 10 1.40 -3.31 8.33
C VAL A 10 1.63 -2.15 7.37
N LYS A 11 1.96 -0.96 7.89
CA LYS A 11 2.26 0.20 7.05
C LYS A 11 3.49 -0.05 6.16
N GLU A 12 4.58 -0.53 6.74
CA GLU A 12 5.82 -0.79 6.01
C GLU A 12 5.63 -1.85 4.92
N ALA A 13 4.91 -2.93 5.22
CA ALA A 13 4.65 -3.98 4.25
C ALA A 13 3.74 -3.53 3.10
N LEU A 14 2.68 -2.77 3.41
CA LEU A 14 1.81 -2.21 2.36
C LEU A 14 2.56 -1.27 1.42
N LEU A 15 3.40 -0.38 1.97
CA LEU A 15 4.24 0.51 1.17
C LEU A 15 5.27 -0.27 0.34
N GLY A 16 5.86 -1.33 0.91
CA GLY A 16 6.78 -2.21 0.20
C GLY A 16 6.12 -2.89 -0.99
N HIS A 17 4.97 -3.54 -0.76
CA HIS A 17 4.26 -4.28 -1.80
C HIS A 17 3.79 -3.37 -2.95
N ILE A 18 3.21 -2.20 -2.66
CA ILE A 18 2.80 -1.23 -3.69
C ILE A 18 4.01 -0.74 -4.51
N ARG A 19 5.16 -0.55 -3.85
CA ARG A 19 6.38 -0.13 -4.55
C ARG A 19 6.86 -1.19 -5.52
N GLU A 20 6.86 -2.45 -5.12
CA GLU A 20 7.20 -3.58 -6.00
C GLU A 20 6.25 -3.66 -7.19
N LEU A 21 4.94 -3.51 -6.97
CA LEU A 21 3.95 -3.47 -8.06
C LEU A 21 4.24 -2.35 -9.06
N PHE A 22 4.62 -1.15 -8.59
CA PHE A 22 5.02 -0.07 -9.48
C PHE A 22 6.30 -0.37 -10.27
N GLU A 23 7.29 -0.99 -9.64
CA GLU A 23 8.54 -1.42 -10.28
C GLU A 23 8.32 -2.55 -11.30
N GLU A 24 7.34 -3.43 -11.10
CA GLU A 24 6.98 -4.49 -12.05
C GLU A 24 6.29 -3.96 -13.33
N ILE A 25 5.54 -2.87 -13.20
CA ILE A 25 4.83 -2.23 -14.32
C ILE A 25 5.78 -1.30 -15.13
N GLU A 26 7.00 -1.04 -14.63
CA GLU A 26 7.91 -0.02 -15.15
C GLU A 26 8.65 -0.40 -16.46
N SER A 27 8.16 0.16 -17.57
CA SER A 27 9.05 0.65 -18.64
C SER A 27 8.75 2.08 -19.11
N GLU A 28 7.60 2.69 -18.80
CA GLU A 28 7.27 4.04 -19.34
C GLU A 28 6.58 5.01 -18.34
N VAL A 29 6.27 4.63 -17.08
CA VAL A 29 5.36 5.38 -16.20
C VAL A 29 5.98 5.80 -14.84
N ALA A 30 7.31 5.80 -14.73
CA ALA A 30 8.04 6.03 -13.46
C ALA A 30 7.58 7.28 -12.67
N ARG A 31 7.42 8.42 -13.35
CA ARG A 31 7.09 9.68 -12.67
C ARG A 31 5.66 9.76 -12.13
N PHE A 32 4.72 9.10 -12.81
CA PHE A 32 3.32 9.12 -12.40
C PHE A 32 3.11 8.24 -11.16
N HIS A 33 3.76 7.07 -11.13
CA HIS A 33 3.74 6.18 -9.97
C HIS A 33 4.46 6.78 -8.75
N GLU A 34 5.55 7.53 -8.93
CA GLU A 34 6.20 8.27 -7.83
C GLU A 34 5.26 9.29 -7.15
N GLU A 35 4.46 10.04 -7.91
CA GLU A 35 3.48 10.98 -7.36
C GLU A 35 2.37 10.26 -6.59
N LYS A 36 1.84 9.17 -7.16
CA LYS A 36 0.81 8.35 -6.50
C LYS A 36 1.34 7.68 -5.23
N PHE A 37 2.59 7.22 -5.25
CA PHE A 37 3.27 6.65 -4.09
C PHE A 37 3.41 7.67 -2.96
N ALA A 38 3.85 8.88 -3.27
CA ALA A 38 3.96 9.95 -2.27
C ALA A 38 2.58 10.32 -1.67
N MET A 39 1.52 10.31 -2.48
CA MET A 39 0.15 10.52 -1.98
C MET A 39 -0.32 9.38 -1.06
N LEU A 40 0.08 8.14 -1.35
CA LEU A 40 -0.21 6.99 -0.49
C LEU A 40 0.50 7.14 0.86
N GLU A 41 1.79 7.47 0.84
CA GLU A 41 2.56 7.68 2.08
C GLU A 41 1.90 8.72 2.99
N ASP A 42 1.51 9.87 2.44
CA ASP A 42 0.81 10.94 3.18
C ASP A 42 -0.55 10.47 3.74
N ALA A 43 -1.33 9.74 2.94
CA ALA A 43 -2.62 9.18 3.37
C ALA A 43 -2.44 8.20 4.56
N LEU A 44 -1.41 7.36 4.53
CA LEU A 44 -1.11 6.40 5.59
C LEU A 44 -0.44 7.03 6.82
N GLU A 45 0.24 8.18 6.69
CA GLU A 45 0.72 8.96 7.84
C GLU A 45 -0.41 9.53 8.71
N GLY A 46 -1.58 9.78 8.11
CA GLY A 46 -2.76 10.22 8.84
C GLY A 46 -3.43 9.16 9.71
N ALA A 47 -3.14 7.88 9.49
CA ALA A 47 -3.71 6.76 10.22
C ALA A 47 -2.97 6.50 11.54
N SER A 48 -3.72 6.18 12.60
CA SER A 48 -3.20 5.91 13.95
C SER A 48 -3.25 4.44 14.35
N ASP A 49 -3.96 3.60 13.59
CA ASP A 49 -4.03 2.15 13.79
C ASP A 49 -4.24 1.40 12.46
N THR A 50 -4.26 0.07 12.51
CA THR A 50 -4.43 -0.80 11.34
C THR A 50 -5.79 -0.64 10.66
N GLU A 51 -6.86 -0.38 11.41
CA GLU A 51 -8.21 -0.19 10.85
C GLU A 51 -8.26 1.13 10.07
N GLU A 52 -7.67 2.19 10.61
CA GLU A 52 -7.51 3.48 9.93
C GLU A 52 -6.58 3.37 8.71
N LEU A 53 -5.50 2.58 8.77
CA LEU A 53 -4.65 2.29 7.60
C LEU A 53 -5.45 1.63 6.48
N GLN A 54 -6.28 0.63 6.83
CA GLN A 54 -7.09 -0.07 5.84
C GLN A 54 -8.09 0.88 5.17
N VAL A 55 -8.72 1.77 5.95
CA VAL A 55 -9.63 2.79 5.43
C VAL A 55 -8.91 3.80 4.55
N ALA A 56 -7.76 4.31 4.99
CA ALA A 56 -6.96 5.29 4.24
C ALA A 56 -6.45 4.70 2.92
N PHE A 57 -5.95 3.47 2.95
CA PHE A 57 -5.53 2.75 1.75
C PHE A 57 -6.71 2.52 0.80
N ALA A 58 -7.86 2.07 1.32
CA ALA A 58 -9.06 1.86 0.51
C ALA A 58 -9.54 3.15 -0.16
N GLN A 59 -9.48 4.29 0.53
CA GLN A 59 -9.82 5.59 -0.04
C GLN A 59 -8.87 5.96 -1.18
N TRP A 60 -7.56 5.94 -0.92
CA TRP A 60 -6.54 6.25 -1.93
C TRP A 60 -6.65 5.34 -3.16
N PHE A 61 -6.83 4.03 -2.95
CA PHE A 61 -6.92 3.07 -4.04
C PHE A 61 -8.17 3.34 -4.89
N ASN A 62 -9.34 3.52 -4.27
CA ASN A 62 -10.56 3.81 -5.03
C ASN A 62 -10.48 5.15 -5.79
N ASP A 63 -9.81 6.15 -5.23
CA ASP A 63 -9.63 7.46 -5.85
C ASP A 63 -8.65 7.41 -7.04
N HIS A 64 -7.85 6.36 -7.17
CA HIS A 64 -6.77 6.26 -8.15
C HIS A 64 -6.76 4.96 -8.97
N ALA A 65 -7.67 4.02 -8.70
CA ALA A 65 -7.70 2.69 -9.31
C ALA A 65 -7.74 2.75 -10.84
N ASP A 66 -8.53 3.67 -11.39
CA ASP A 66 -8.65 3.88 -12.83
C ASP A 66 -7.35 4.34 -13.49
N ASP A 67 -6.50 5.07 -12.75
CA ASP A 67 -5.23 5.58 -13.27
C ASP A 67 -4.04 4.65 -12.96
N LEU A 68 -4.11 3.88 -11.87
CA LEU A 68 -3.02 3.04 -11.38
C LEU A 68 -2.83 1.77 -12.21
N ASP A 69 -3.91 1.23 -12.80
CA ASP A 69 -3.93 0.02 -13.65
C ASP A 69 -3.06 -1.13 -13.10
N LEU A 70 -3.12 -1.36 -11.77
CA LEU A 70 -2.27 -2.34 -11.09
C LEU A 70 -2.61 -3.79 -11.44
N GLY A 71 -3.79 -4.03 -12.03
CA GLY A 71 -4.24 -5.39 -12.36
C GLY A 71 -4.66 -6.25 -11.16
N TYR A 72 -4.70 -5.68 -9.96
CA TYR A 72 -5.12 -6.34 -8.71
C TYR A 72 -6.27 -5.60 -8.05
N GLU A 73 -7.15 -6.34 -7.37
CA GLU A 73 -8.19 -5.76 -6.53
C GLU A 73 -7.63 -5.27 -5.19
N LEU A 74 -8.31 -4.31 -4.56
CA LEU A 74 -7.93 -3.73 -3.26
C LEU A 74 -7.60 -4.82 -2.23
N GLU A 75 -8.48 -5.81 -2.09
CA GLU A 75 -8.33 -6.90 -1.12
C GLU A 75 -7.13 -7.79 -1.45
N GLU A 76 -6.82 -8.00 -2.73
CA GLU A 76 -5.66 -8.79 -3.15
C GLU A 76 -4.36 -8.08 -2.76
N ILE A 77 -4.25 -6.78 -3.03
CA ILE A 77 -3.07 -5.99 -2.67
C ILE A 77 -2.88 -5.96 -1.15
N TRP A 78 -3.96 -5.75 -0.40
CA TRP A 78 -3.92 -5.74 1.05
C TRP A 78 -3.48 -7.10 1.61
N ASN A 79 -4.09 -8.19 1.15
CA ASN A 79 -3.75 -9.52 1.63
C ASN A 79 -2.32 -9.93 1.23
N ASN A 80 -1.88 -9.62 0.01
CA ASN A 80 -0.53 -9.92 -0.44
C ASN A 80 0.52 -9.16 0.40
N ALA A 81 0.27 -7.87 0.69
CA ALA A 81 1.14 -7.10 1.57
C ALA A 81 1.22 -7.68 2.99
N LEU A 82 0.12 -8.25 3.50
CA LEU A 82 0.12 -8.91 4.81
C LEU A 82 0.73 -10.31 4.77
N ASP A 83 0.56 -11.04 3.67
CA ASP A 83 1.19 -12.35 3.48
C ASP A 83 2.72 -12.20 3.49
N ASP A 84 3.27 -11.12 2.93
CA ASP A 84 4.70 -10.78 3.00
C ASP A 84 5.21 -10.57 4.44
N LEU A 85 4.35 -10.18 5.39
CA LEU A 85 4.70 -10.10 6.81
C LEU A 85 4.78 -11.47 7.50
N ASP A 86 4.09 -12.48 6.97
CA ASP A 86 4.02 -13.83 7.56
C ASP A 86 5.15 -14.76 7.07
N VAL A 87 6.08 -14.25 6.23
CA VAL A 87 7.18 -15.03 5.61
C VAL A 87 8.41 -15.21 6.52
N ASP A 88 8.47 -14.60 7.71
CA ASP A 88 9.62 -14.71 8.63
C ASP A 88 9.25 -15.19 10.06
N MET A 89 8.40 -16.22 10.20
CA MET A 89 8.22 -16.98 11.46
C MET A 89 8.56 -18.48 11.36
#